data_AF-A0A7W0QPV8-F1
#
_entry.id   AF-A0A7W0QPV8-F1
#
_cell.length_a   1.000
_cell.length_b   1.000
_cell.length_c   1.000
_cell.angle_alpha   90.00
_cell.angle_beta   90.00
_cell.angle_gamma   90.00
#
_symmetry.space_group_name_H-M   'P 1'
#
loop_
_entity.id
_entity.type
_entity.pdbx_description
1 polymer ?
#
loop_
_entity_poly.entity_id
_entity_poly.type
_entity_poly.pdbx_seq_one_letter_code
_entity_poly.pdbx_strand_id
1 'polypeptide(L)'
;MRDDPGLDIAKIAASLHAGYGLDVAAVHYLPIGYDLDAAVYEAVAAKGERYFLKVRFGPVSEPGLEVARALVDGGIDRVLAPLRTRSGGL
;
A
#
# COMPACT_ATOMS: atom_id res chain seq x y z
N MET A 1 -0.48 -21.24 -1.11
CA MET A 1 0.64 -20.26 -1.07
C MET A 1 0.46 -19.37 -2.28
N ARG A 2 0.60 -18.05 -2.15
CA ARG A 2 0.57 -17.15 -3.31
C ARG A 2 1.99 -16.99 -3.85
N ASP A 3 2.13 -17.00 -5.15
CA ASP A 3 3.41 -16.78 -5.82
C ASP A 3 3.68 -15.28 -5.92
N ASP A 4 4.96 -14.91 -5.89
CA ASP A 4 5.38 -13.54 -6.14
C ASP A 4 5.14 -13.23 -7.63
N PRO A 5 4.37 -12.18 -7.97
CA PRO A 5 4.16 -11.77 -9.36
C PRO A 5 5.43 -11.24 -10.05
N GLY A 6 6.54 -11.06 -9.33
CA GLY A 6 7.82 -10.60 -9.89
C GLY A 6 7.81 -9.13 -10.29
N LEU A 7 7.12 -8.28 -9.52
CA LEU A 7 7.11 -6.84 -9.78
C LEU A 7 8.49 -6.22 -9.57
N ASP A 8 8.80 -5.22 -10.39
CA ASP A 8 10.05 -4.47 -10.28
C ASP A 8 10.06 -3.63 -9.00
N ILE A 9 10.85 -4.08 -8.03
CA ILE A 9 10.97 -3.46 -6.70
C ILE A 9 11.47 -2.01 -6.78
N ALA A 10 12.36 -1.69 -7.73
CA ALA A 10 12.85 -0.33 -7.90
C ALA A 10 11.74 0.60 -8.40
N LYS A 11 10.87 0.12 -9.30
CA LYS A 11 9.68 0.87 -9.73
C LYS A 11 8.66 1.05 -8.61
N ILE A 12 8.49 0.05 -7.75
CA ILE A 12 7.64 0.17 -6.56
C ILE A 12 8.18 1.27 -5.64
N ALA A 13 9.47 1.22 -5.29
CA ALA A 13 10.09 2.22 -4.42
C ALA A 13 10.01 3.64 -5.03
N ALA A 14 10.28 3.78 -6.33
CA ALA A 14 10.14 5.05 -7.04
C ALA A 14 8.69 5.57 -7.01
N SER A 15 7.70 4.69 -7.18
CA SER A 15 6.28 5.06 -7.10
C SER A 15 5.87 5.50 -5.70
N LEU A 16 6.39 4.85 -4.65
CA LEU A 16 6.12 5.23 -3.26
C LEU A 16 6.75 6.57 -2.91
N HIS A 17 7.98 6.84 -3.35
CA HIS A 17 8.59 8.15 -3.22
C HIS A 17 7.80 9.22 -4.00
N ALA A 18 7.40 8.94 -5.24
CA ALA A 18 6.67 9.88 -6.09
C ALA A 18 5.23 10.17 -5.59
N GLY A 19 4.53 9.15 -5.12
CA GLY A 19 3.12 9.26 -4.70
C GLY A 19 2.96 9.70 -3.25
N TYR A 20 3.84 9.24 -2.37
CA TYR A 20 3.67 9.38 -0.91
C TYR A 20 4.83 10.10 -0.22
N GLY A 21 5.95 10.36 -0.91
CA GLY A 21 7.16 10.90 -0.29
C GLY A 21 7.84 9.91 0.65
N LEU A 22 7.58 8.61 0.48
CA LEU A 22 8.19 7.57 1.30
C LEU A 22 9.52 7.12 0.69
N ASP A 23 10.61 7.35 1.41
CA ASP A 23 11.94 6.84 1.07
C ASP A 23 12.04 5.37 1.50
N VAL A 24 11.70 4.46 0.61
CA VAL A 24 11.68 3.00 0.86
C VAL A 24 13.02 2.38 0.53
N ALA A 25 13.62 1.71 1.51
CA ALA A 25 14.91 1.03 1.39
C ALA A 25 14.78 -0.45 0.99
N ALA A 26 13.66 -1.09 1.36
CA ALA A 26 13.40 -2.48 1.02
C ALA A 26 11.91 -2.75 0.82
N VAL A 27 11.59 -3.71 -0.05
CA VAL A 27 10.23 -4.20 -0.27
C VAL A 27 10.27 -5.72 -0.24
N HIS A 28 9.48 -6.34 0.63
CA HIS A 28 9.44 -7.78 0.81
C HIS A 28 8.06 -8.30 0.42
N TYR A 29 7.99 -9.31 -0.46
CA TYR A 29 6.72 -9.94 -0.79
C TYR A 29 6.13 -10.67 0.42
N LEU A 30 4.83 -10.47 0.65
CA LEU A 30 4.07 -11.16 1.68
C LEU A 30 3.06 -12.10 0.99
N PRO A 31 3.19 -13.44 1.11
CA PRO A 31 2.32 -14.40 0.45
C PRO A 31 0.96 -14.55 1.18
N ILE A 32 0.30 -13.42 1.43
CA ILE A 32 -0.94 -13.28 2.19
C ILE A 32 -2.01 -12.52 1.39
N GLY A 33 -3.23 -12.51 1.93
CA GLY A 33 -4.37 -11.82 1.33
C GLY A 33 -5.25 -12.73 0.47
N TYR A 34 -6.50 -12.31 0.26
CA TYR A 34 -7.54 -13.07 -0.43
C TYR A 34 -7.94 -12.49 -1.80
N ASP A 35 -7.42 -11.32 -2.15
CA ASP A 35 -7.73 -10.61 -3.39
C ASP A 35 -6.82 -11.11 -4.53
N LEU A 36 -7.37 -11.86 -5.49
CA LEU A 36 -6.59 -12.50 -6.56
C LEU A 36 -5.98 -11.49 -7.54
N ASP A 37 -6.55 -10.29 -7.62
CA ASP A 37 -6.07 -9.20 -8.45
C ASP A 37 -5.14 -8.27 -7.67
N ALA A 38 -4.44 -8.80 -6.68
CA ALA A 38 -3.54 -8.03 -5.83
C ALA A 38 -2.35 -8.83 -5.33
N ALA A 39 -1.23 -8.12 -5.19
CA ALA A 39 -0.06 -8.57 -4.44
C ALA A 39 0.17 -7.69 -3.21
N VAL A 40 0.69 -8.29 -2.16
CA VAL A 40 0.93 -7.63 -0.88
C VAL A 40 2.42 -7.67 -0.56
N TYR A 41 2.93 -6.55 -0.05
CA TYR A 41 4.32 -6.40 0.32
C TYR A 41 4.43 -5.67 1.67
N GLU A 42 5.53 -5.91 2.37
CA GLU A 42 6.04 -5.02 3.40
C GLU A 42 7.00 -4.03 2.74
N ALA A 43 6.72 -2.73 2.84
CA ALA A 43 7.66 -1.68 2.45
C ALA A 43 8.35 -1.12 3.70
N VAL A 44 9.68 -1.19 3.75
CA VAL A 44 10.49 -0.71 4.86
C VAL A 44 11.15 0.60 4.46
N ALA A 45 10.80 1.69 5.14
CA ALA A 45 11.40 3.00 4.94
C ALA A 45 12.85 3.03 5.42
N ALA A 46 13.64 3.99 4.90
CA ALA A 46 15.05 4.17 5.25
C ALA A 46 15.29 4.42 6.75
N LYS A 47 14.28 4.96 7.45
CA LYS A 47 14.32 5.20 8.91
C LYS A 47 13.73 4.04 9.73
N GLY A 48 13.29 2.97 9.08
CA GLY A 48 12.84 1.72 9.71
C GLY A 48 11.33 1.59 9.90
N GLU A 49 10.54 2.61 9.59
CA GLU A 49 9.08 2.51 9.55
C GLU A 49 8.65 1.48 8.51
N ARG A 50 7.55 0.78 8.80
CA ARG A 50 7.04 -0.30 7.96
C ARG A 50 5.64 0.02 7.50
N TYR A 51 5.40 -0.21 6.23
CA TYR A 51 4.11 0.02 5.60
C TYR A 51 3.59 -1.27 4.98
N PHE A 52 2.29 -1.49 5.16
CA PHE A 52 1.57 -2.51 4.41
C PHE A 52 1.28 -1.96 3.01
N LEU A 53 1.92 -2.53 2.00
CA LEU A 53 1.73 -2.16 0.60
C LEU A 53 0.82 -3.18 -0.09
N LYS A 54 -0.27 -2.70 -0.69
CA LYS A 54 -1.11 -3.50 -1.56
C LYS A 54 -1.07 -2.92 -2.98
N VAL A 55 -0.65 -3.74 -3.95
CA VAL A 55 -0.65 -3.38 -5.37
C VAL A 55 -1.81 -4.11 -6.05
N ARG A 56 -2.69 -3.38 -6.73
CA ARG A 56 -3.79 -3.96 -7.53
C ARG A 56 -3.38 -4.09 -9.00
N PHE A 57 -3.76 -5.18 -9.63
CA PHE A 57 -3.55 -5.42 -11.08
C PHE A 57 -4.75 -4.98 -11.93
N GLY A 58 -5.84 -4.59 -11.29
CA GLY A 58 -7.07 -4.11 -11.92
C GLY A 58 -7.54 -2.79 -11.31
N PRO A 59 -8.78 -2.38 -11.62
CA PRO A 59 -9.33 -1.12 -11.12
C PRO A 59 -9.40 -1.11 -9.59
N VAL A 60 -9.17 0.07 -9.04
CA VAL A 60 -9.30 0.34 -7.60
C VAL A 60 -10.73 0.80 -7.33
N SER A 61 -11.35 0.26 -6.28
CA SER A 61 -12.65 0.75 -5.82
C SER A 61 -12.44 1.96 -4.92
N GLU A 62 -12.63 3.15 -5.46
CA GLU A 62 -12.51 4.42 -4.72
C GLU A 62 -13.41 4.46 -3.47
N PRO A 63 -14.70 4.05 -3.52
CA PRO A 63 -15.54 4.08 -2.31
C PRO A 63 -14.99 3.23 -1.18
N GLY A 64 -14.37 2.08 -1.48
CA GLY A 64 -13.77 1.22 -0.46
C GLY A 64 -12.60 1.90 0.27
N LEU A 65 -11.82 2.71 -0.46
CA LEU A 65 -10.73 3.49 0.12
C LEU A 65 -11.25 4.65 0.97
N GLU A 66 -12.22 5.40 0.44
CA GLU A 66 -12.81 6.57 1.10
C GLU A 66 -13.53 6.20 2.39
N VAL A 67 -14.31 5.11 2.40
CA VAL A 67 -15.00 4.65 3.62
C VAL A 67 -14.00 4.29 4.72
N ALA A 68 -12.95 3.51 4.39
CA ALA A 68 -11.94 3.14 5.38
C ALA A 68 -11.21 4.38 5.93
N ARG A 69 -10.86 5.32 5.05
CA ARG A 69 -10.22 6.59 5.44
C ARG A 69 -11.15 7.45 6.31
N ALA A 70 -12.41 7.60 5.94
CA ALA A 70 -13.38 8.36 6.71
C ALA A 70 -13.60 7.80 8.12
N LEU A 71 -13.59 6.47 8.29
CA LEU A 71 -13.70 5.84 9.60
C LEU A 71 -12.50 6.19 10.51
N VAL A 72 -11.27 6.12 9.98
CA VAL A 72 -10.06 6.50 10.72
C VAL A 72 -10.02 8.00 11.01
N ASP A 73 -10.35 8.83 10.03
CA ASP A 73 -10.40 10.29 10.19
C ASP A 73 -11.50 10.69 11.21
N GLY A 74 -12.55 9.87 11.37
CA GLY A 74 -13.59 9.97 12.40
C GLY A 74 -13.23 9.38 13.76
N GLY A 75 -12.00 8.90 13.96
CA GLY A 75 -11.50 8.40 15.25
C GLY A 75 -11.65 6.90 15.49
N ILE A 76 -12.05 6.11 14.50
CA ILE A 76 -12.11 4.65 14.62
C ILE A 76 -10.74 4.06 14.26
N ASP A 77 -9.98 3.67 15.28
CA ASP A 77 -8.56 3.30 15.20
C ASP A 77 -8.29 1.83 14.80
N ARG A 78 -9.32 0.96 14.77
CA ARG A 78 -9.20 -0.47 14.42
C ARG A 78 -9.51 -0.79 12.95
N VAL A 79 -9.31 0.18 12.07
CA VAL A 79 -9.54 0.06 10.62
C VAL A 79 -8.24 0.32 9.89
N LEU A 80 -7.89 -0.57 8.94
CA LEU A 80 -6.75 -0.35 8.07
C LEU A 80 -7.16 0.57 6.91
N ALA A 81 -6.77 1.84 6.99
CA ALA A 81 -7.08 2.84 5.98
C ALA A 81 -5.85 3.19 5.10
N PRO A 82 -6.06 3.47 3.81
CA PRO A 82 -4.97 3.84 2.88
C PRO A 82 -4.37 5.19 3.25
N LEU A 83 -3.04 5.33 3.17
CA LEU A 83 -2.40 6.63 3.32
C LEU A 83 -2.84 7.58 2.20
N ARG A 84 -2.93 8.88 2.50
CA ARG A 84 -3.12 9.89 1.46
C ARG A 84 -1.83 10.05 0.68
N THR A 85 -1.96 10.18 -0.63
CA THR A 85 -0.87 10.62 -1.52
C THR A 85 -0.53 12.09 -1.24
N ARG A 86 0.61 12.55 -1.78
CA ARG A 86 1.04 13.96 -1.69
C ARG A 86 0.06 14.94 -2.32
N SER A 87 -0.76 14.51 -3.28
CA SER A 87 -1.83 15.33 -3.85
C SER A 87 -3.11 15.35 -3.00
N GLY A 88 -3.16 14.59 -1.91
CA GLY A 88 -4.31 14.48 -1.00
C GLY A 88 -5.32 13.39 -1.37
N GLY A 89 -5.17 12.76 -2.55
CA GLY A 89 -6.01 11.64 -3.00
C GLY A 89 -5.69 10.32 -2.31
N LEU A 90 -6.57 9.33 -2.48
CA LEU A 90 -6.43 7.95 -2.00
C LEU A 90 -6.07 6.97 -3.10
#